data_AF-A0AB36EV99-F1
#
_entry.id   AF-A0AB36EV99-F1
#
_cell.length_a   1.000
_cell.length_b   1.000
_cell.length_c   1.000
_cell.angle_alpha   90.00
_cell.angle_beta   90.00
_cell.angle_gamma   90.00
#
_symmetry.space_group_name_H-M   'P 1'
#
loop_
_entity.id
_entity.type
_entity.pdbx_description
1 polymer ?
#
loop_
_entity_poly.entity_id
_entity_poly.type
_entity_poly.pdbx_seq_one_letter_code
_entity_poly.pdbx_strand_id
1 'polypeptide(L)' 'MSLAAVQVCTRWVGSLCIQTEWRQAYLIPPEAAGYVDILVTGGFSPKAFGIGFAGTLGVFLTGLAVGWIASILRKAK' A
#
# COMPACT_ATOMS: atom_id res chain seq x y z
N MET A 1 17.26 -2.78 0.62
CA MET A 1 17.69 -1.47 1.17
C MET A 1 19.19 -1.41 1.07
N SER A 2 19.74 -0.42 0.36
CA SER A 2 21.19 -0.20 0.24
C SER A 2 21.58 1.08 0.98
N LEU A 3 22.65 1.01 1.77
CA LEU A 3 23.24 2.19 2.39
C LEU A 3 24.00 2.97 1.31
N ALA A 4 23.65 4.23 1.12
CA ALA A 4 24.33 5.10 0.17
C ALA A 4 24.69 6.44 0.82
N ALA A 5 25.80 7.02 0.39
CA ALA A 5 26.14 8.40 0.73
C ALA A 5 25.30 9.31 -0.18
N VAL A 6 24.44 10.12 0.43
CA VAL A 6 23.61 11.11 -0.27
C VAL A 6 24.05 12.50 0.17
N GLN A 7 24.22 13.39 -0.80
CA GLN A 7 24.56 14.77 -0.52
C GLN A 7 23.29 15.51 -0.12
N VAL A 8 23.26 16.02 1.11
CA VAL A 8 22.13 16.78 1.66
C VAL A 8 22.53 18.22 1.90
N CYS A 9 21.60 19.13 1.66
CA CYS A 9 21.80 20.54 1.97
C CYS A 9 21.53 20.80 3.45
N THR A 10 22.51 21.36 4.16
CA THR A 10 22.42 21.66 5.58
C THR A 10 22.19 23.14 5.87
N ARG A 11 22.52 24.01 4.90
CA ARG A 11 22.33 25.46 5.04
C ARG A 11 21.82 26.10 3.75
N TRP A 12 20.76 26.89 3.91
CA TRP A 12 20.05 27.57 2.83
C TRP A 12 20.13 29.09 2.99
N VAL A 13 20.22 29.81 1.87
CA VAL A 13 20.03 31.26 1.79
C VAL A 13 18.95 31.51 0.73
N GLY A 14 17.73 31.82 1.18
CA GLY A 14 16.56 31.78 0.29
C GLY A 14 16.34 30.37 -0.26
N SER A 15 16.20 30.25 -1.58
CA SER A 15 16.10 28.98 -2.30
C SER A 15 17.45 28.37 -2.70
N LEU A 16 18.57 29.05 -2.42
CA LEU A 16 19.90 28.58 -2.80
C LEU A 16 20.53 27.77 -1.66
N CYS A 17 20.96 26.55 -1.96
CA CYS A 17 21.77 25.76 -1.04
C CYS A 17 23.22 26.26 -1.05
N ILE A 18 23.75 26.63 0.12
CA ILE A 18 25.12 27.16 0.24
C ILE A 18 26.09 26.20 0.94
N GLN A 19 25.58 25.22 1.68
CA GLN A 19 26.40 24.24 2.39
C GLN A 19 25.79 22.85 2.22
N THR A 20 26.60 21.94 1.68
CA THR A 20 26.23 20.54 1.50
C THR A 20 27.10 19.64 2.37
N GLU A 21 26.51 18.57 2.87
CA GLU A 21 27.19 17.56 3.67
C GLU A 21 26.82 16.18 3.14
N TRP A 22 27.76 15.23 3.19
CA TRP A 22 27.48 13.84 2.88
C TRP A 22 26.90 13.15 4.11
N ARG A 23 25.70 12.59 3.97
CA ARG A 23 25.08 11.75 5.00
C ARG A 23 24.85 10.36 4.46
N GLN A 24 25.01 9.36 5.32
CA GLN A 24 24.60 8.01 4.99
C GLN A 24 23.09 7.90 5.15
N ALA A 25 22.40 7.53 4.08
CA ALA A 25 20.97 7.32 4.07
C ALA A 25 20.63 5.97 3.44
N TYR A 26 19.52 5.38 3.89
CA TYR A 26 18.98 4.19 3.26
C TYR A 26 18.17 4.61 2.04
N LEU A 27 18.63 4.18 0.86
CA LEU A 27 17.87 4.39 -0.36
C LEU A 27 16.70 3.40 -0.40
N ILE A 28 15.52 3.96 -0.58
CA ILE A 28 14.29 3.21 -0.79
C ILE A 28 14.20 2.93 -2.29
N PRO A 29 14.11 1.67 -2.70
CA PRO A 29 14.00 1.33 -4.11
C PRO A 29 12.69 1.91 -4.69
N PRO A 30 12.68 2.35 -5.97
CA PRO A 30 11.53 3.05 -6.56
C PRO A 30 10.25 2.20 -6.54
N GLU A 31 10.37 0.87 -6.53
CA GLU A 31 9.24 -0.06 -6.41
C GLU A 31 8.55 0.01 -5.04
N ALA A 32 9.26 0.47 -4.01
CA ALA A 32 8.76 0.63 -2.64
C ALA A 32 8.28 2.06 -2.34
N ALA A 33 8.49 3.03 -3.25
CA ALA A 33 8.14 4.43 -3.04
C ALA A 33 6.66 4.62 -2.70
N GLY A 34 5.76 3.91 -3.40
CA GLY A 34 4.32 4.00 -3.14
C GLY A 34 3.89 3.46 -1.77
N TYR A 35 4.60 2.47 -1.22
CA TYR A 35 4.32 1.96 0.14
C TYR A 35 4.80 2.93 1.22
N VAL A 36 5.89 3.63 0.96
CA VAL A 36 6.44 4.63 1.89
C VAL A 36 5.61 5.90 1.87
N ASP A 37 5.11 6.31 0.71
CA ASP A 37 4.17 7.42 0.60
C ASP A 37 2.91 7.10 1.43
N ILE A 38 2.31 5.92 1.26
CA ILE A 38 1.19 5.45 2.11
C ILE A 38 1.52 5.50 3.61
N LEU A 39 2.74 5.10 4.00
CA LEU A 39 3.19 5.05 5.39
C LEU A 39 3.44 6.44 6.00
N VAL A 40 3.89 7.41 5.19
CA VAL A 40 4.32 8.74 5.66
C VAL A 40 3.19 9.77 5.55
N THR A 41 2.35 9.70 4.51
CA THR A 41 1.28 10.67 4.26
C THR A 41 -0.12 10.15 4.63
N GLY A 42 -0.25 8.88 5.06
CA GLY A 42 -1.52 8.29 5.48
C GLY A 42 -2.42 7.90 4.31
N GLY A 43 -1.88 7.13 3.37
CA GLY A 43 -2.53 6.76 2.12
C GLY A 43 -3.32 5.44 2.15
N PHE A 44 -4.07 5.20 1.07
CA PHE A 44 -4.79 3.95 0.85
C PHE A 44 -3.95 2.98 0.00
N SER A 45 -3.83 1.72 0.41
CA SER A 45 -3.13 0.69 -0.38
C SER A 45 -4.10 -0.01 -1.34
N PRO A 46 -4.00 0.18 -2.67
CA PRO A 46 -4.90 -0.46 -3.63
C PRO A 46 -4.82 -1.98 -3.59
N LYS A 47 -3.65 -2.54 -3.29
CA LYS A 47 -3.44 -3.99 -3.16
C LYS A 47 -4.15 -4.55 -1.94
N ALA A 48 -4.02 -3.90 -0.79
CA ALA A 48 -4.70 -4.35 0.44
C ALA A 48 -6.23 -4.28 0.27
N PHE A 49 -6.72 -3.22 -0.37
CA PHE A 49 -8.13 -3.11 -0.72
C PHE A 49 -8.59 -4.21 -1.67
N GLY A 50 -7.83 -4.50 -2.73
CA GLY A 50 -8.16 -5.57 -3.67
C GLY A 50 -8.29 -6.93 -2.97
N ILE A 51 -7.38 -7.24 -2.05
CA ILE A 51 -7.44 -8.47 -1.24
C ILE A 51 -8.70 -8.48 -0.37
N GLY A 52 -8.96 -7.40 0.37
CA GLY A 52 -10.14 -7.30 1.24
C GLY A 52 -11.46 -7.38 0.48
N PHE A 53 -11.56 -6.67 -0.65
CA PHE A 53 -12.74 -6.66 -1.50
C PHE A 53 -13.00 -8.03 -2.13
N ALA A 54 -11.98 -8.65 -2.73
CA ALA A 54 -12.11 -9.97 -3.34
C ALA A 54 -12.47 -11.04 -2.30
N GLY A 55 -11.87 -11.00 -1.10
CA GLY A 55 -12.20 -11.92 -0.02
C GLY A 55 -13.66 -11.77 0.43
N THR A 56 -14.11 -10.54 0.66
CA THR A 56 -15.49 -10.26 1.10
C THR A 56 -16.50 -10.68 0.03
N LEU A 57 -16.25 -10.35 -1.23
CA LEU A 57 -17.10 -10.75 -2.34
C LEU A 57 -17.15 -12.28 -2.51
N GLY A 58 -16.02 -12.97 -2.33
CA GLY A 58 -15.96 -14.43 -2.37
C GLY A 58 -16.81 -15.10 -1.30
N VAL A 59 -16.72 -14.62 -0.05
CA VAL A 59 -17.55 -15.13 1.06
C VAL A 59 -19.04 -14.85 0.81
N PHE A 60 -19.37 -13.67 0.27
CA PHE A 60 -20.75 -13.34 -0.08
C PHE A 60 -21.32 -14.29 -1.14
N LEU A 61 -20.59 -14.51 -2.24
CA LEU A 61 -21.04 -15.37 -3.34
C LEU A 61 -21.20 -16.83 -2.91
N THR A 62 -20.27 -17.33 -2.09
CA THR A 62 -20.35 -18.70 -1.55
C THR A 62 -21.56 -18.86 -0.63
N GLY A 63 -21.80 -17.91 0.30
CA GLY A 63 -22.98 -17.91 1.15
C GLY A 63 -24.29 -17.84 0.34
N LEU A 64 -24.32 -17.00 -0.70
CA LEU A 64 -25.47 -16.86 -1.59
C LEU A 64 -25.76 -18.16 -2.36
N ALA A 65 -24.73 -18.82 -2.89
CA ALA A 65 -24.88 -20.08 -3.60
C ALA A 65 -25.43 -21.20 -2.68
N VAL A 66 -24.89 -21.32 -1.48
CA VAL A 66 -25.36 -22.31 -0.48
C VAL A 66 -26.81 -22.04 -0.08
N GLY A 67 -27.14 -20.78 0.22
CA GLY A 67 -28.50 -20.38 0.55
C GLY A 67 -29.49 -20.65 -0.59
N TRP A 68 -29.07 -20.42 -1.83
CA TRP A 68 -29.89 -20.67 -3.01
C TRP A 68 -30.19 -22.16 -3.21
N ILE A 69 -29.17 -23.02 -3.11
CA ILE A 69 -29.34 -24.48 -3.18
C ILE A 69 -30.27 -24.97 -2.07
N ALA A 70 -30.07 -24.50 -0.84
CA ALA A 70 -30.94 -24.86 0.29
C ALA A 70 -32.41 -24.45 0.05
N SER A 71 -32.64 -23.28 -0.56
CA SER A 71 -33.98 -22.81 -0.91
C SER A 71 -34.66 -23.69 -1.95
N ILE A 72 -33.93 -24.14 -2.98
CA ILE A 72 -34.44 -25.06 -4.00
C ILE A 72 -34.80 -26.40 -3.37
N LEU A 73 -33.92 -26.96 -2.52
CA LEU A 73 -34.17 -28.24 -1.84
C LEU A 73 -35.39 -28.16 -0.92
N ARG A 74 -35.63 -27.03 -0.25
CA ARG A 74 -36.84 -26.83 0.57
C ARG A 74 -38.11 -26.75 -0.26
N LYS A 75 -38.06 -26.24 -1.49
CA LYS A 75 -39.21 -26.18 -2.40
C LYS A 75 -39.51 -27.50 -3.11
N ALA A 76 -38.54 -28.40 -3.20
CA ALA A 76 -38.69 -29.71 -3.83
C ALA A 76 -39.27 -30.79 -2.89
N LYS A 77 -39.38 -30.48 -1.59
CA LYS A 77 -40.07 -31.31 -0.59
C LYS A 77 -41.50 -30.80 -0.40
#